data_AF-A0AAV8ZAR1-F1
#
_entry.id   AF-A0AAV8ZAR1-F1
#
_cell.length_a   1.000
_cell.length_b   1.000
_cell.length_c   1.000
_cell.angle_alpha   90.00
_cell.angle_beta   90.00
_cell.angle_gamma   90.00
#
_symmetry.space_group_name_H-M   'P 1'
#
loop_
_entity.id
_entity.type
_entity.pdbx_description
1 polymer ?
#
loop_
_entity_poly.entity_id
_entity_poly.type
_entity_poly.pdbx_seq_one_letter_code
_entity_poly.pdbx_strand_id
1 'polypeptide(L)'
;MIRPVSLGVPLRRGTKMRNLLRLLLIAGFASYSLSDPFLIEVTEDDGDDGDDGYGGYRLPGIHIPSSYIINLQVSADVFSGDSTAFNGTVVIDFQVTDETDNIQIHAPVDVDAVSLQGDGQAINISDYSSYNSTTAILTITAEEVLTTAVNYTLTIEYTGVLRSSNMNGFYRSEYYESDGTKHYLVTSKFEPTWARYAFPSFDEPQLKARFTLVLIYPRNLSLSALGNTPQQSVEDVDDEYEKVTFGESPVMSTYLVAFIVSRFTCSAGANLTDEVPYQVCSRPETEGDRAWAVEVGPPPNEGPGGLY
;
A
#
# COMPACT_ATOMS: atom_id res chain seq x y z
N MET A 1 -83.46 -5.35 -27.48
CA MET A 1 -83.16 -6.19 -28.66
C MET A 1 -82.34 -7.41 -28.19
N ILE A 2 -82.92 -8.62 -28.32
CA ILE A 2 -82.33 -9.88 -28.83
C ILE A 2 -80.80 -10.09 -28.60
N ARG A 3 -80.21 -11.16 -28.03
CA ARG A 3 -80.55 -12.49 -27.45
C ARG A 3 -79.27 -13.03 -26.71
N PRO A 4 -79.33 -14.16 -25.96
CA PRO A 4 -78.31 -14.66 -25.02
C PRO A 4 -77.52 -15.92 -25.50
N VAL A 5 -76.89 -16.64 -24.54
CA VAL A 5 -76.31 -18.04 -24.51
C VAL A 5 -74.77 -18.07 -24.52
N SER A 6 -73.95 -18.70 -23.64
CA SER A 6 -74.00 -19.68 -22.52
C SER A 6 -73.13 -20.93 -22.82
N LEU A 7 -72.39 -21.40 -21.79
CA LEU A 7 -71.70 -22.70 -21.58
C LEU A 7 -70.34 -22.90 -22.29
N GLY A 8 -69.32 -23.53 -21.70
CA GLY A 8 -69.19 -24.27 -20.44
C GLY A 8 -67.77 -24.86 -20.34
N VAL A 9 -67.32 -25.04 -19.10
CA VAL A 9 -66.03 -25.62 -18.62
C VAL A 9 -66.08 -27.17 -18.78
N PRO A 10 -64.96 -27.92 -18.92
CA PRO A 10 -64.31 -28.49 -17.73
C PRO A 10 -62.78 -28.64 -17.76
N LEU A 11 -62.22 -28.68 -16.55
CA LEU A 11 -60.85 -29.04 -16.13
C LEU A 11 -60.50 -30.52 -16.43
N ARG A 12 -59.20 -30.84 -16.62
CA ARG A 12 -58.54 -31.95 -15.88
C ARG A 12 -57.00 -32.00 -15.95
N ARG A 13 -56.47 -32.46 -14.82
CA ARG A 13 -55.09 -32.79 -14.39
C ARG A 13 -54.23 -33.61 -15.36
N GLY A 14 -52.91 -33.41 -15.28
CA GLY A 14 -51.97 -34.52 -15.01
C GLY A 14 -50.66 -34.60 -15.81
N THR A 15 -49.56 -34.67 -15.06
CA THR A 15 -48.41 -35.60 -15.25
C THR A 15 -47.16 -35.15 -16.03
N LYS A 16 -46.09 -34.94 -15.25
CA LYS A 16 -44.66 -35.34 -15.35
C LYS A 16 -43.98 -35.67 -16.71
N MET A 17 -42.74 -35.18 -16.75
CA MET A 17 -41.46 -35.83 -17.14
C MET A 17 -40.92 -35.73 -18.58
N ARG A 18 -39.78 -35.03 -18.65
CA ARG A 18 -38.46 -35.40 -19.23
C ARG A 18 -38.29 -35.67 -20.74
N ASN A 19 -37.33 -34.91 -21.28
CA ASN A 19 -36.38 -35.19 -22.37
C ASN A 19 -36.92 -35.54 -23.75
N LEU A 20 -36.59 -34.74 -24.77
CA LEU A 20 -35.79 -35.20 -25.92
C LEU A 20 -35.39 -34.06 -26.88
N LEU A 21 -34.12 -34.15 -27.28
CA LEU A 21 -33.34 -33.41 -28.25
C LEU A 21 -33.95 -33.46 -29.68
N ARG A 22 -33.98 -32.32 -30.41
CA ARG A 22 -33.76 -32.14 -31.87
C ARG A 22 -33.49 -30.66 -32.13
N LEU A 23 -32.24 -30.21 -32.29
CA LEU A 23 -31.42 -30.22 -33.51
C LEU A 23 -32.04 -29.43 -34.68
N LEU A 24 -31.51 -28.22 -34.92
CA LEU A 24 -31.47 -27.60 -36.24
C LEU A 24 -30.14 -26.86 -36.39
N LEU A 25 -29.26 -27.52 -37.17
CA LEU A 25 -28.02 -27.01 -37.74
C LEU A 25 -28.32 -25.88 -38.74
N ILE A 26 -27.56 -24.79 -38.69
CA ILE A 26 -27.06 -24.16 -39.91
C ILE A 26 -25.55 -23.96 -39.76
N ALA A 27 -24.84 -24.52 -40.74
CA ALA A 27 -23.41 -24.59 -40.87
C ALA A 27 -22.82 -23.28 -41.40
N GLY A 28 -21.63 -22.96 -40.91
CA GLY A 28 -20.70 -22.00 -41.50
C GLY A 28 -19.29 -22.39 -41.09
N PHE A 29 -18.73 -23.39 -41.78
CA PHE A 29 -17.30 -23.72 -41.68
C PHE A 29 -16.55 -22.92 -42.74
N ALA A 30 -15.61 -22.09 -42.29
CA ALA A 30 -14.39 -21.81 -43.02
C ALA A 30 -13.24 -21.91 -42.02
N SER A 31 -12.38 -22.88 -42.32
CA SER A 31 -11.26 -23.42 -41.58
C SER A 31 -10.15 -22.41 -41.31
N TYR A 32 -9.68 -22.35 -40.06
CA TYR A 32 -8.32 -21.94 -39.75
C TYR A 32 -7.59 -23.11 -39.05
N SER A 33 -6.39 -23.37 -39.58
CA SER A 33 -5.45 -24.39 -39.17
C SER A 33 -5.03 -24.22 -37.70
N LEU A 34 -5.06 -25.31 -36.94
CA LEU A 34 -4.38 -25.40 -35.65
C LEU A 34 -2.88 -25.61 -35.91
N SER A 35 -2.13 -24.50 -35.93
CA SER A 35 -0.67 -24.51 -35.94
C SER A 35 -0.18 -23.16 -35.44
N ASP A 36 -0.03 -23.02 -34.13
CA ASP A 36 1.30 -22.89 -33.50
C ASP A 36 1.10 -22.60 -32.00
N PRO A 37 1.73 -23.38 -31.09
CA PRO A 37 1.87 -22.93 -29.71
C PRO A 37 2.74 -21.68 -29.72
N PHE A 38 2.28 -20.62 -29.07
CA PHE A 38 3.06 -19.42 -28.82
C PHE A 38 4.28 -19.81 -27.97
N LEU A 39 5.40 -20.09 -28.65
CA LEU A 39 6.70 -20.26 -28.05
C LEU A 39 7.18 -18.87 -27.63
N ILE A 40 7.40 -18.70 -26.32
CA ILE A 40 8.25 -17.64 -25.80
C ILE A 40 9.68 -18.02 -26.24
N GLU A 41 10.22 -17.35 -27.24
CA GLU A 41 11.66 -17.37 -27.47
C GLU A 41 12.33 -16.66 -26.30
N VAL A 42 12.85 -17.44 -25.36
CA VAL A 42 13.84 -16.96 -24.39
C VAL A 42 15.11 -16.76 -25.20
N THR A 43 15.46 -15.50 -25.47
CA THR A 43 16.82 -15.17 -25.90
C THR A 43 17.74 -15.43 -24.72
N GLU A 44 18.55 -16.48 -24.81
CA GLU A 44 19.72 -16.67 -23.95
C GLU A 44 20.66 -15.48 -24.21
N ASP A 45 20.65 -14.53 -23.27
CA ASP A 45 21.66 -13.48 -23.20
C ASP A 45 22.86 -14.07 -22.48
N ASP A 46 23.86 -14.49 -23.26
CA ASP A 46 25.15 -14.99 -22.77
C ASP A 46 25.95 -13.81 -22.18
N GLY A 47 25.63 -13.48 -20.93
CA GLY A 47 26.32 -12.50 -20.08
C GLY A 47 26.67 -13.10 -18.71
N ASP A 48 27.86 -13.70 -18.65
CA ASP A 48 28.76 -13.89 -17.48
C ASP A 48 28.67 -12.67 -16.51
N ASP A 49 28.52 -12.74 -15.18
CA ASP A 49 28.82 -13.77 -14.18
C ASP A 49 28.14 -13.35 -12.84
N GLY A 50 27.39 -14.24 -12.16
CA GLY A 50 26.81 -13.98 -10.83
C GLY A 50 25.29 -14.21 -10.66
N ASP A 51 24.74 -15.28 -11.23
CA ASP A 51 23.31 -15.65 -11.20
C ASP A 51 22.88 -16.21 -9.84
N ASP A 52 22.03 -15.48 -9.11
CA ASP A 52 21.26 -15.98 -7.95
C ASP A 52 19.85 -16.45 -8.34
N GLY A 53 19.62 -16.92 -9.58
CA GLY A 53 18.38 -17.58 -10.00
C GLY A 53 17.10 -16.71 -9.96
N TYR A 54 17.23 -15.43 -9.58
CA TYR A 54 16.14 -14.44 -9.47
C TYR A 54 16.30 -13.25 -10.44
N GLY A 55 17.16 -13.36 -11.46
CA GLY A 55 17.09 -12.59 -12.71
C GLY A 55 16.95 -11.07 -12.55
N GLY A 56 17.71 -10.44 -11.64
CA GLY A 56 17.75 -8.98 -11.49
C GLY A 56 16.55 -8.33 -10.80
N TYR A 57 15.62 -9.11 -10.22
CA TYR A 57 14.50 -8.58 -9.43
C TYR A 57 14.85 -8.25 -7.98
N ARG A 58 15.97 -8.77 -7.48
CA ARG A 58 16.50 -8.50 -6.15
C ARG A 58 17.37 -7.24 -6.18
N LEU A 59 17.29 -6.45 -5.11
CA LEU A 59 18.27 -5.43 -4.86
C LEU A 59 19.63 -6.09 -4.56
N PRO A 60 20.74 -5.44 -4.91
CA PRO A 60 22.05 -5.87 -4.47
C PRO A 60 22.06 -5.89 -2.93
N GLY A 61 22.47 -7.01 -2.34
CA GLY A 61 22.52 -7.16 -0.88
C GLY A 61 23.55 -6.28 -0.17
N ILE A 62 24.02 -5.22 -0.81
CA ILE A 62 25.07 -4.32 -0.35
C ILE A 62 24.53 -3.09 0.37
N HIS A 63 23.28 -2.68 0.13
CA HIS A 63 22.68 -1.51 0.76
C HIS A 63 21.93 -1.91 2.04
N ILE A 64 22.41 -1.47 3.20
CA ILE A 64 21.87 -1.84 4.51
C ILE A 64 21.17 -0.63 5.13
N PRO A 65 19.82 -0.52 5.05
CA PRO A 65 19.11 0.57 5.69
C PRO A 65 19.10 0.42 7.20
N SER A 66 19.04 1.56 7.90
CA SER A 66 19.03 1.63 9.36
C SER A 66 17.85 2.44 9.90
N SER A 67 17.47 3.53 9.24
CA SER A 67 16.29 4.34 9.57
C SER A 67 15.64 4.97 8.35
N TYR A 68 14.35 5.23 8.48
CA TYR A 68 13.52 5.98 7.53
C TYR A 68 12.75 7.09 8.25
N ILE A 69 12.70 8.26 7.64
CA ILE A 69 11.69 9.29 7.93
C ILE A 69 10.80 9.37 6.70
N ILE A 70 9.53 8.97 6.83
CA ILE A 70 8.55 8.94 5.76
C ILE A 70 7.58 10.10 5.96
N ASN A 71 7.65 11.11 5.11
CA ASN A 71 6.72 12.23 5.11
C ASN A 71 5.76 12.09 3.92
N LEU A 72 4.46 12.05 4.19
CA LEU A 72 3.41 11.94 3.18
C LEU A 72 2.38 13.05 3.36
N GLN A 73 2.11 13.77 2.28
CA GLN A 73 1.13 14.85 2.23
C GLN A 73 -0.01 14.54 1.24
N VAL A 74 -1.24 14.66 1.71
CA VAL A 74 -2.47 14.52 0.90
C VAL A 74 -3.32 15.78 0.99
N SER A 75 -3.88 16.23 -0.13
CA SER A 75 -4.71 17.43 -0.20
C SER A 75 -6.18 17.20 0.17
N ALA A 76 -6.95 18.28 0.34
CA ALA A 76 -8.40 18.20 0.55
C ALA A 76 -9.14 17.53 -0.62
N ASP A 77 -8.65 17.69 -1.84
CA ASP A 77 -9.23 17.10 -3.05
C ASP A 77 -9.19 15.55 -3.02
N VAL A 78 -8.25 14.97 -2.28
CA VAL A 78 -8.23 13.52 -2.03
C VAL A 78 -9.49 13.09 -1.29
N PHE A 79 -9.96 13.91 -0.34
CA PHE A 79 -11.11 13.63 0.51
C PHE A 79 -12.45 14.12 -0.06
N SER A 80 -12.46 14.89 -1.15
CA SER A 80 -13.66 15.19 -1.95
C SER A 80 -13.88 14.18 -3.08
N GLY A 81 -12.82 13.49 -3.52
CA GLY A 81 -12.86 12.56 -4.64
C GLY A 81 -12.12 13.06 -5.89
N ASP A 82 -11.72 14.33 -5.90
CA ASP A 82 -11.24 15.07 -7.07
C ASP A 82 -9.76 14.85 -7.39
N SER A 83 -8.98 14.31 -6.44
CA SER A 83 -7.56 13.97 -6.65
C SER A 83 -7.20 12.59 -6.13
N THR A 84 -6.20 11.97 -6.75
CA THR A 84 -5.51 10.77 -6.22
C THR A 84 -4.02 11.02 -6.05
N ALA A 85 -3.54 12.25 -6.18
CA ALA A 85 -2.13 12.56 -6.00
C ALA A 85 -1.78 12.70 -4.52
N PHE A 86 -0.53 12.38 -4.18
CA PHE A 86 0.08 12.70 -2.90
C PHE A 86 1.54 13.11 -3.14
N ASN A 87 2.07 13.96 -2.27
CA ASN A 87 3.49 14.31 -2.28
C ASN A 87 4.19 13.55 -1.16
N GLY A 88 5.44 13.19 -1.38
CA GLY A 88 6.24 12.50 -0.38
C GLY A 88 7.67 12.99 -0.33
N THR A 89 8.24 12.88 0.86
CA THR A 89 9.68 12.96 1.07
C THR A 89 10.08 11.79 1.94
N VAL A 90 11.07 11.02 1.48
CA VAL A 90 11.66 9.96 2.29
C VAL A 90 13.12 10.28 2.54
N VAL A 91 13.53 10.19 3.81
CA VAL A 91 14.93 10.28 4.24
C VAL A 91 15.33 8.90 4.72
N ILE A 92 16.41 8.34 4.17
CA ILE A 92 16.87 6.98 4.43
C ILE A 92 18.31 7.02 4.87
N ASP A 93 18.58 6.57 6.09
CA ASP A 93 19.94 6.37 6.56
C ASP A 93 20.36 4.93 6.27
N PHE A 94 21.49 4.75 5.59
CA PHE A 94 21.99 3.43 5.18
C PHE A 94 23.51 3.38 5.17
N GLN A 95 24.03 2.17 5.10
CA GLN A 95 25.44 1.87 4.86
C GLN A 95 25.59 0.95 3.64
N VAL A 96 26.79 0.89 3.08
CA VAL A 96 27.15 -0.07 2.03
C VAL A 96 28.08 -1.14 2.58
N THR A 97 27.94 -2.40 2.14
CA THR A 97 28.88 -3.49 2.52
C THR A 97 30.03 -3.67 1.56
N ASP A 98 29.90 -3.15 0.34
CA ASP A 98 30.92 -3.16 -0.72
C ASP A 98 30.99 -1.80 -1.40
N GLU A 99 32.14 -1.46 -1.98
CA GLU A 99 32.32 -0.18 -2.69
C GLU A 99 31.41 -0.13 -3.93
N THR A 100 30.69 0.98 -4.07
CA THR A 100 29.79 1.19 -5.20
C THR A 100 29.53 2.67 -5.40
N ASP A 101 29.30 3.11 -6.63
CA ASP A 101 28.76 4.43 -6.95
C ASP A 101 27.24 4.40 -7.17
N ASN A 102 26.61 3.23 -7.08
CA ASN A 102 25.21 3.02 -7.40
C ASN A 102 24.37 2.66 -6.17
N ILE A 103 23.24 3.35 -6.02
CA ILE A 103 22.21 3.06 -5.03
C ILE A 103 21.00 2.52 -5.79
N GLN A 104 20.63 1.27 -5.53
CA GLN A 104 19.47 0.62 -6.15
C GLN A 104 18.34 0.50 -5.14
N ILE A 105 17.17 1.02 -5.50
CA ILE A 105 16.02 1.15 -4.60
C ILE A 105 14.72 0.87 -5.35
N HIS A 106 13.70 0.33 -4.68
CA HIS A 106 12.38 0.19 -5.29
C HIS A 106 11.64 1.52 -5.24
N ALA A 107 11.27 2.09 -6.39
CA ALA A 107 10.67 3.42 -6.47
C ALA A 107 9.73 3.61 -7.68
N PRO A 108 8.61 2.87 -7.80
CA PRO A 108 7.56 3.12 -8.79
C PRO A 108 6.72 4.36 -8.47
N VAL A 109 7.37 5.52 -8.37
CA VAL A 109 6.81 6.86 -8.12
C VAL A 109 7.48 7.87 -9.05
N ASP A 110 6.90 9.07 -9.18
CA ASP A 110 7.49 10.15 -9.96
C ASP A 110 8.51 10.90 -9.09
N VAL A 111 9.80 10.66 -9.30
CA VAL A 111 10.87 11.29 -8.51
C VAL A 111 11.12 12.72 -8.97
N ASP A 112 10.98 13.67 -8.05
CA ASP A 112 11.13 15.10 -8.30
C ASP A 112 12.56 15.58 -8.01
N ALA A 113 13.16 15.12 -6.91
CA ALA A 113 14.52 15.45 -6.53
C ALA A 113 15.18 14.34 -5.68
N VAL A 114 16.50 14.25 -5.77
CA VAL A 114 17.32 13.35 -4.96
C VAL A 114 18.53 14.11 -4.41
N SER A 115 18.87 13.89 -3.14
CA SER A 115 20.12 14.35 -2.56
C SER A 115 20.76 13.26 -1.70
N LEU A 116 22.09 13.25 -1.66
CA LEU A 116 22.89 12.28 -0.93
C LEU A 116 23.90 13.01 -0.03
N GLN A 117 24.06 12.51 1.19
CA GLN A 117 25.11 12.95 2.11
C GLN A 117 25.87 11.74 2.64
N GLY A 118 27.18 11.87 2.84
CA GLY A 118 28.02 10.91 3.55
C GLY A 118 28.67 11.59 4.76
N ASP A 119 28.41 11.08 5.97
CA ASP A 119 28.83 11.69 7.25
C ASP A 119 28.54 13.20 7.34
N GLY A 120 27.39 13.61 6.79
CA GLY A 120 26.92 15.00 6.76
C GLY A 120 27.57 15.91 5.71
N GLN A 121 28.41 15.38 4.82
CA GLN A 121 28.91 16.10 3.64
C GLN A 121 28.09 15.74 2.41
N ALA A 122 27.71 16.74 1.61
CA ALA A 122 26.96 16.51 0.38
C ALA A 122 27.80 15.76 -0.66
N ILE A 123 27.19 14.76 -1.30
CA ILE A 123 27.76 14.01 -2.41
C ILE A 123 26.88 14.29 -3.64
N ASN A 124 27.50 14.69 -4.74
CA ASN A 124 26.77 14.97 -5.97
C ASN A 124 26.21 13.68 -6.58
N ILE A 125 25.03 13.80 -7.19
CA ILE A 125 24.38 12.73 -7.95
C ILE A 125 24.50 13.06 -9.44
N SER A 126 25.04 12.12 -10.19
CA SER A 126 25.24 12.24 -11.64
C SER A 126 24.02 11.79 -12.44
N ASP A 127 23.27 10.79 -11.95
CA ASP A 127 22.04 10.32 -12.56
C ASP A 127 21.06 9.75 -11.52
N TYR A 128 19.77 9.93 -11.78
CA TYR A 128 18.66 9.24 -11.12
C TYR A 128 17.50 9.00 -12.10
N SER A 129 17.80 8.91 -13.40
CA SER A 129 16.79 8.67 -14.44
C SER A 129 16.69 7.20 -14.85
N SER A 130 17.66 6.37 -14.46
CA SER A 130 17.70 4.94 -14.77
C SER A 130 16.68 4.12 -13.95
N TYR A 131 15.48 3.97 -14.48
CA TYR A 131 14.39 3.18 -13.88
C TYR A 131 13.99 1.98 -14.73
N ASN A 132 13.95 0.80 -14.11
CA ASN A 132 13.46 -0.43 -14.73
C ASN A 132 12.02 -0.72 -14.27
N SER A 133 11.06 -0.54 -15.18
CA SER A 133 9.63 -0.75 -14.89
C SER A 133 9.23 -2.21 -14.61
N THR A 134 10.04 -3.18 -15.04
CA THR A 134 9.78 -4.62 -14.81
C THR A 134 10.16 -5.02 -13.39
N THR A 135 11.28 -4.53 -12.89
CA THR A 135 11.76 -4.83 -11.52
C THR A 135 11.31 -3.79 -10.50
N ALA A 136 10.80 -2.65 -10.97
CA ALA A 136 10.48 -1.45 -10.19
C ALA A 136 11.69 -0.84 -9.46
N ILE A 137 12.90 -1.10 -9.98
CA ILE A 137 14.16 -0.62 -9.41
C ILE A 137 14.58 0.67 -10.10
N LEU A 138 14.86 1.69 -9.29
CA LEU A 138 15.55 2.92 -9.67
C LEU A 138 17.03 2.78 -9.29
N THR A 139 17.92 3.13 -10.21
CA THR A 139 19.36 3.26 -9.96
C THR A 139 19.72 4.73 -9.87
N ILE A 140 20.32 5.12 -8.74
CA ILE A 140 20.85 6.46 -8.49
C ILE A 140 22.38 6.36 -8.48
N THR A 141 23.05 7.13 -9.32
CA THR A 141 24.51 7.09 -9.49
C THR A 141 25.16 8.33 -8.88
N ALA A 142 25.98 8.14 -7.84
CA ALA A 142 26.78 9.18 -7.22
C ALA A 142 28.01 9.55 -8.08
N GLU A 143 28.54 10.77 -7.93
CA GLU A 143 29.81 11.18 -8.55
C GLU A 143 31.04 10.62 -7.82
N GLU A 144 30.85 10.12 -6.59
CA GLU A 144 31.88 9.55 -5.74
C GLU A 144 31.57 8.10 -5.37
N VAL A 145 32.61 7.29 -5.19
CA VAL A 145 32.46 5.90 -4.73
C VAL A 145 32.05 5.90 -3.26
N LEU A 146 30.93 5.24 -2.97
CA LEU A 146 30.44 4.97 -1.62
C LEU A 146 31.28 3.85 -1.00
N THR A 147 31.67 4.01 0.26
CA THR A 147 32.58 3.11 0.97
C THR A 147 31.97 2.61 2.29
N THR A 148 32.49 1.49 2.79
CA THR A 148 31.81 0.65 3.81
C THR A 148 31.84 1.18 5.25
N ALA A 149 32.48 2.33 5.49
CA ALA A 149 32.66 2.93 6.82
C ALA A 149 31.91 4.25 7.02
N VAL A 150 31.11 4.67 6.03
CA VAL A 150 30.41 5.97 6.02
C VAL A 150 28.92 5.75 6.22
N ASN A 151 28.29 6.61 7.03
CA ASN A 151 26.85 6.65 7.12
C ASN A 151 26.30 7.57 6.04
N TYR A 152 25.47 7.02 5.17
CA TYR A 152 24.84 7.76 4.10
C TYR A 152 23.41 8.13 4.45
N THR A 153 23.01 9.34 4.10
CA THR A 153 21.63 9.81 4.18
C THR A 153 21.15 10.15 2.78
N LEU A 154 20.21 9.36 2.26
CA LEU A 154 19.54 9.58 0.99
C LEU A 154 18.21 10.28 1.24
N THR A 155 17.98 11.41 0.58
CA THR A 155 16.68 12.10 0.61
C THR A 155 16.08 12.10 -0.79
N ILE A 156 14.84 11.63 -0.92
CA ILE A 156 14.10 11.61 -2.19
C ILE A 156 12.79 12.37 -1.99
N GLU A 157 12.57 13.38 -2.83
CA GLU A 157 11.29 14.07 -2.99
C GLU A 157 10.57 13.51 -4.22
N TYR A 158 9.29 13.22 -4.09
CA TYR A 158 8.54 12.54 -5.13
C TYR A 158 7.04 12.83 -5.06
N THR A 159 6.38 12.62 -6.19
CA THR A 159 4.94 12.60 -6.32
C THR A 159 4.47 11.17 -6.56
N GLY A 160 3.40 10.77 -5.88
CA GLY A 160 2.80 9.45 -6.01
C GLY A 160 1.31 9.51 -6.29
N VAL A 161 0.76 8.36 -6.67
CA VAL A 161 -0.67 8.21 -6.95
C VAL A 161 -1.28 7.19 -6.00
N LEU A 162 -2.24 7.64 -5.21
CA LEU A 162 -3.09 6.80 -4.37
C LEU A 162 -3.76 5.75 -5.23
N ARG A 163 -3.59 4.50 -4.83
CA ARG A 163 -4.30 3.40 -5.48
C ARG A 163 -5.78 3.48 -5.13
N SER A 164 -6.64 3.09 -6.07
CA SER A 164 -8.09 3.04 -5.87
C SER A 164 -8.66 1.64 -6.09
N SER A 165 -7.85 0.72 -6.60
CA SER A 165 -8.19 -0.67 -6.84
C SER A 165 -7.35 -1.61 -5.98
N ASN A 166 -7.96 -2.71 -5.53
CA ASN A 166 -7.31 -3.86 -4.89
C ASN A 166 -6.81 -3.69 -3.45
N MET A 167 -7.11 -2.57 -2.76
CA MET A 167 -6.84 -2.37 -1.32
C MET A 167 -5.38 -2.65 -0.90
N ASN A 168 -4.43 -2.31 -1.78
CA ASN A 168 -2.99 -2.50 -1.56
C ASN A 168 -2.24 -1.19 -1.82
N GLY A 169 -1.03 -1.06 -1.28
CA GLY A 169 -0.23 0.16 -1.35
C GLY A 169 -0.76 1.26 -0.45
N PHE A 170 -0.42 2.50 -0.77
CA PHE A 170 -1.11 3.67 -0.21
C PHE A 170 -2.33 3.94 -1.08
N TYR A 171 -3.52 3.76 -0.50
CA TYR A 171 -4.76 3.73 -1.27
C TYR A 171 -5.85 4.57 -0.63
N ARG A 172 -6.76 5.07 -1.48
CA ARG A 172 -7.99 5.74 -1.06
C ARG A 172 -9.11 4.72 -0.96
N SER A 173 -9.80 4.73 0.17
CA SER A 173 -11.03 3.96 0.38
C SER A 173 -12.22 4.88 0.60
N GLU A 174 -13.42 4.31 0.56
CA GLU A 174 -14.67 5.05 0.72
C GLU A 174 -15.68 4.23 1.53
N TYR A 175 -16.54 4.95 2.24
CA TYR A 175 -17.71 4.37 2.90
C TYR A 175 -18.88 5.35 2.87
N TYR A 176 -20.07 4.83 3.12
CA TYR A 176 -21.31 5.62 3.22
C TYR A 176 -21.81 5.57 4.65
N GLU A 177 -22.22 6.73 5.16
CA GLU A 177 -23.04 6.85 6.37
C GLU A 177 -24.51 6.50 6.06
N SER A 178 -25.32 6.35 7.10
CA SER A 178 -26.73 5.94 7.03
C SER A 178 -27.62 6.94 6.29
N ASP A 179 -27.24 8.22 6.28
CA ASP A 179 -27.89 9.29 5.53
C ASP A 179 -27.52 9.30 4.04
N GLY A 180 -26.62 8.40 3.61
CA GLY A 180 -26.11 8.31 2.24
C GLY A 180 -24.90 9.20 1.96
N THR A 181 -24.40 9.94 2.95
CA THR A 181 -23.19 10.76 2.81
C THR A 181 -21.98 9.87 2.57
N LYS A 182 -21.24 10.15 1.49
CA LYS A 182 -20.01 9.45 1.13
C LYS A 182 -18.82 10.11 1.82
N HIS A 183 -17.97 9.30 2.44
CA HIS A 183 -16.71 9.75 3.00
C HIS A 183 -15.54 8.96 2.39
N TYR A 184 -14.46 9.67 2.13
CA TYR A 184 -13.18 9.08 1.76
C TYR A 184 -12.23 9.04 2.95
N LEU A 185 -11.35 8.05 2.92
CA LEU A 185 -10.19 7.92 3.80
C LEU A 185 -8.98 7.47 2.96
N VAL A 186 -7.78 7.64 3.50
CA VAL A 186 -6.58 7.04 2.91
C VAL A 186 -5.91 6.13 3.92
N THR A 187 -5.37 5.00 3.46
CA THR A 187 -4.74 4.01 4.33
C THR A 187 -3.74 3.16 3.55
N SER A 188 -2.95 2.38 4.27
CA SER A 188 -1.87 1.56 3.73
C SER A 188 -2.15 0.06 3.88
N LYS A 189 -1.78 -0.72 2.86
CA LYS A 189 -1.59 -2.17 2.98
C LYS A 189 -0.40 -2.61 2.13
N PHE A 190 0.73 -2.87 2.78
CA PHE A 190 2.00 -3.01 2.06
C PHE A 190 2.46 -4.45 1.79
N GLU A 191 1.92 -5.46 2.48
CA GLU A 191 2.29 -6.84 2.20
C GLU A 191 1.75 -7.32 0.83
N PRO A 192 2.58 -7.97 -0.02
CA PRO A 192 3.99 -8.29 0.21
C PRO A 192 5.00 -7.19 -0.21
N THR A 193 4.76 -6.49 -1.32
CA THR A 193 5.75 -5.61 -1.98
C THR A 193 5.14 -4.27 -2.41
N TRP A 194 4.19 -3.77 -1.62
CA TRP A 194 3.40 -2.60 -1.98
C TRP A 194 3.87 -1.30 -1.28
N ALA A 195 4.83 -1.38 -0.35
CA ALA A 195 5.42 -0.20 0.30
C ALA A 195 6.10 0.73 -0.72
N ARG A 196 6.79 0.15 -1.72
CA ARG A 196 7.47 0.87 -2.80
C ARG A 196 6.58 1.86 -3.58
N TYR A 197 5.26 1.66 -3.61
CA TYR A 197 4.31 2.57 -4.28
C TYR A 197 3.87 3.74 -3.38
N ALA A 198 4.21 3.71 -2.10
CA ALA A 198 3.94 4.78 -1.14
C ALA A 198 5.19 5.63 -0.90
N PHE A 199 6.36 4.98 -0.82
CA PHE A 199 7.65 5.64 -0.65
C PHE A 199 8.78 4.81 -1.27
N PRO A 200 9.75 5.45 -1.96
CA PRO A 200 10.99 4.79 -2.37
C PRO A 200 11.64 4.07 -1.17
N SER A 201 11.97 2.79 -1.32
CA SER A 201 12.53 2.00 -0.23
C SER A 201 13.28 0.76 -0.68
N PHE A 202 14.13 0.24 0.21
CA PHE A 202 14.73 -1.09 0.08
C PHE A 202 13.68 -2.16 0.41
N ASP A 203 12.63 -2.26 -0.42
CA ASP A 203 11.39 -3.01 -0.17
C ASP A 203 11.54 -4.54 -0.29
N GLU A 204 12.38 -5.11 0.59
CA GLU A 204 12.59 -6.54 0.77
C GLU A 204 12.54 -6.93 2.26
N PRO A 205 11.89 -8.04 2.66
CA PRO A 205 11.63 -8.34 4.07
C PRO A 205 12.86 -8.40 4.98
N GLN A 206 14.02 -8.79 4.44
CA GLN A 206 15.28 -8.89 5.18
C GLN A 206 15.96 -7.55 5.45
N LEU A 207 15.64 -6.50 4.68
CA LEU A 207 16.22 -5.16 4.79
C LEU A 207 15.43 -4.32 5.80
N LYS A 208 15.55 -4.72 7.07
CA LYS A 208 14.81 -4.11 8.18
C LYS A 208 15.43 -2.79 8.63
N ALA A 209 14.58 -1.87 9.10
CA ALA A 209 14.98 -0.57 9.60
C ALA A 209 14.00 -0.07 10.67
N ARG A 210 14.31 1.08 11.28
CA ARG A 210 13.37 1.84 12.11
C ARG A 210 12.65 2.88 11.26
N PHE A 211 11.38 3.16 11.57
CA PHE A 211 10.54 4.05 10.78
C PHE A 211 9.95 5.14 11.64
N THR A 212 10.11 6.39 11.22
CA THR A 212 9.38 7.55 11.73
C THR A 212 8.39 8.00 10.67
N LEU A 213 7.10 7.97 10.98
CA LEU A 213 6.05 8.38 10.05
C LEU A 213 5.62 9.82 10.34
N VAL A 214 5.47 10.61 9.28
CA VAL A 214 4.92 11.96 9.30
C VAL A 214 3.77 12.02 8.29
N LEU A 215 2.59 12.41 8.74
CA LEU A 215 1.42 12.57 7.89
C LEU A 215 0.95 14.01 7.92
N ILE A 216 0.81 14.61 6.73
CA ILE A 216 0.31 15.96 6.52
C ILE A 216 -1.03 15.88 5.79
N TYR A 217 -2.09 16.37 6.40
CA TYR A 217 -3.45 16.26 5.86
C TYR A 217 -4.32 17.46 6.26
N PRO A 218 -5.49 17.65 5.62
CA PRO A 218 -6.31 18.84 5.85
C PRO A 218 -6.92 18.87 7.25
N ARG A 219 -6.74 19.99 7.96
CA ARG A 219 -7.21 20.17 9.35
C ARG A 219 -8.73 20.36 9.47
N ASN A 220 -9.36 20.95 8.47
CA ASN A 220 -10.76 21.42 8.53
C ASN A 220 -11.79 20.35 8.12
N LEU A 221 -11.40 19.07 8.10
CA LEU A 221 -12.22 17.96 7.60
C LEU A 221 -12.64 16.95 8.68
N SER A 222 -12.35 17.23 9.96
CA SER A 222 -12.55 16.31 11.09
C SER A 222 -11.87 14.96 10.89
N LEU A 223 -10.65 15.00 10.35
CA LEU A 223 -9.81 13.83 10.13
C LEU A 223 -8.91 13.56 11.34
N SER A 224 -8.48 12.32 11.48
CA SER A 224 -7.47 11.90 12.44
C SER A 224 -6.55 10.87 11.79
N ALA A 225 -5.30 10.82 12.26
CA ALA A 225 -4.30 9.89 11.79
C ALA A 225 -3.98 8.82 12.83
N LEU A 226 -3.91 7.56 12.40
CA LEU A 226 -3.35 6.46 13.19
C LEU A 226 -2.15 5.87 12.44
N GLY A 227 -1.17 5.36 13.19
CA GLY A 227 0.05 4.77 12.67
C GLY A 227 0.52 3.61 13.53
N ASN A 228 1.67 3.01 13.20
CA ASN A 228 2.25 1.90 13.97
C ASN A 228 2.57 2.27 15.43
N THR A 229 2.96 3.51 15.67
CA THR A 229 3.42 4.01 16.97
C THR A 229 2.50 5.13 17.47
N PRO A 230 2.60 5.55 18.73
CA PRO A 230 1.85 6.71 19.23
C PRO A 230 2.27 8.02 18.54
N GLN A 231 1.33 8.94 18.40
CA GLN A 231 1.60 10.32 17.97
C GLN A 231 2.50 11.01 19.00
N GLN A 232 3.59 11.63 18.54
CA GLN A 232 4.53 12.41 19.35
C GLN A 232 4.23 13.90 19.29
N SER A 233 3.87 14.41 18.12
CA SER A 233 3.44 15.80 17.95
C SER A 233 2.31 15.93 16.93
N VAL A 234 1.47 16.93 17.15
CA VAL A 234 0.48 17.43 16.20
C VAL A 234 0.71 18.93 16.10
N GLU A 235 1.02 19.40 14.90
CA GLU A 235 1.43 20.78 14.63
C GLU A 235 0.64 21.30 13.44
N ASP A 236 0.17 22.55 13.52
CA ASP A 236 -0.37 23.24 12.36
C ASP A 236 0.78 23.58 11.41
N VAL A 237 0.69 23.14 10.15
CA VAL A 237 1.62 23.58 9.10
C VAL A 237 1.23 24.99 8.66
N ASP A 238 -0.07 25.18 8.43
CA ASP A 238 -0.72 26.44 8.06
C ASP A 238 -2.22 26.40 8.43
N ASP A 239 -3.02 27.29 7.84
CA ASP A 239 -4.47 27.36 8.05
C ASP A 239 -5.25 26.21 7.36
N GLU A 240 -4.60 25.42 6.50
CA GLU A 240 -5.19 24.34 5.70
C GLU A 240 -4.76 22.95 6.17
N TYR A 241 -3.51 22.79 6.58
CA TYR A 241 -2.90 21.49 6.89
C TYR A 241 -2.42 21.38 8.34
N GLU A 242 -2.60 20.19 8.90
CA GLU A 242 -1.92 19.75 10.12
C GLU A 242 -0.92 18.65 9.80
N LYS A 243 0.15 18.58 10.60
CA LYS A 243 1.21 17.58 10.53
C LYS A 243 1.20 16.77 11.82
N VAL A 244 1.06 15.46 11.67
CA VAL A 244 1.19 14.50 12.77
C VAL A 244 2.51 13.74 12.61
N THR A 245 3.35 13.83 13.64
CA THR A 245 4.61 13.06 13.72
C THR A 245 4.41 11.91 14.69
N PHE A 246 4.68 10.69 14.23
CA PHE A 246 4.62 9.47 15.03
C PHE A 246 5.99 9.13 15.61
N GLY A 247 6.02 8.34 16.69
CA GLY A 247 7.27 7.87 17.29
C GLY A 247 8.05 6.92 16.38
N GLU A 248 9.36 6.78 16.62
CA GLU A 248 10.20 5.83 15.91
C GLU A 248 9.76 4.37 16.24
N SER A 249 9.62 3.54 15.20
CA SER A 249 9.27 2.12 15.36
C SER A 249 10.46 1.28 15.87
N PRO A 250 10.19 0.09 16.43
CA PRO A 250 11.20 -0.97 16.49
C PRO A 250 11.71 -1.34 15.09
N VAL A 251 12.82 -2.08 15.02
CA VAL A 251 13.36 -2.60 13.76
C VAL A 251 12.35 -3.57 13.14
N MET A 252 11.83 -3.21 11.95
CA MET A 252 10.81 -3.99 11.24
C MET A 252 11.03 -3.93 9.72
N SER A 253 10.25 -4.70 8.96
CA SER A 253 10.29 -4.69 7.50
C SER A 253 9.33 -3.62 6.94
N THR A 254 9.61 -3.12 5.73
CA THR A 254 8.81 -2.10 5.03
C THR A 254 7.32 -2.45 4.94
N TYR A 255 6.99 -3.72 4.70
CA TYR A 255 5.60 -4.18 4.54
C TYR A 255 4.73 -4.03 5.80
N LEU A 256 5.34 -3.81 6.98
CA LEU A 256 4.65 -3.61 8.25
C LEU A 256 4.33 -2.14 8.55
N VAL A 257 4.87 -1.19 7.78
CA VAL A 257 4.48 0.22 7.91
C VAL A 257 2.98 0.33 7.63
N ALA A 258 2.24 0.89 8.58
CA ALA A 258 0.80 0.93 8.58
C ALA A 258 0.30 2.28 9.09
N PHE A 259 -0.63 2.88 8.36
CA PHE A 259 -1.29 4.11 8.75
C PHE A 259 -2.66 4.30 8.09
N ILE A 260 -3.43 5.22 8.64
CA ILE A 260 -4.74 5.62 8.14
C ILE A 260 -5.01 7.08 8.50
N VAL A 261 -5.55 7.86 7.55
CA VAL A 261 -6.13 9.18 7.77
C VAL A 261 -7.61 9.11 7.45
N SER A 262 -8.46 9.31 8.46
CA SER A 262 -9.90 9.07 8.35
C SER A 262 -10.72 9.86 9.39
N ARG A 263 -12.04 9.78 9.28
CA ARG A 263 -13.00 10.28 10.30
C ARG A 263 -13.32 9.25 11.38
N PHE A 264 -12.49 8.22 11.52
CA PHE A 264 -12.76 7.16 12.49
C PHE A 264 -12.64 7.71 13.91
N THR A 265 -13.45 7.15 14.79
CA THR A 265 -13.29 7.31 16.24
C THR A 265 -12.83 5.99 16.83
N CYS A 266 -12.27 6.03 18.04
CA CYS A 266 -11.74 4.85 18.71
C CYS A 266 -12.41 4.67 20.07
N SER A 267 -12.69 3.42 20.42
CA SER A 267 -13.14 3.02 21.75
C SER A 267 -11.99 2.31 22.45
N ALA A 268 -11.64 2.76 23.66
CA ALA A 268 -10.55 2.17 24.44
C ALA A 268 -11.00 0.88 25.13
N GLY A 269 -10.11 -0.12 25.14
CA GLY A 269 -10.25 -1.34 25.93
C GLY A 269 -9.29 -1.38 27.12
N ALA A 270 -9.15 -2.56 27.71
CA ALA A 270 -8.11 -2.80 28.71
C ALA A 270 -6.74 -2.69 28.04
N ASN A 271 -5.82 -1.93 28.64
CA ASN A 271 -4.46 -1.83 28.13
C ASN A 271 -3.79 -3.21 28.09
N LEU A 272 -2.95 -3.44 27.08
CA LEU A 272 -2.18 -4.68 26.93
C LEU A 272 -1.09 -4.79 28.00
N THR A 273 -0.51 -3.65 28.37
CA THR A 273 0.42 -3.45 29.49
C THR A 273 0.18 -2.06 30.10
N ASP A 274 0.87 -1.69 31.19
CA ASP A 274 0.73 -0.33 31.76
C ASP A 274 1.01 0.80 30.76
N GLU A 275 1.82 0.51 29.73
CA GLU A 275 2.29 1.50 28.73
C GLU A 275 1.65 1.33 27.35
N VAL A 276 1.00 0.19 27.07
CA VAL A 276 0.46 -0.13 25.74
C VAL A 276 -1.06 -0.10 25.75
N PRO A 277 -1.71 1.00 25.31
CA PRO A 277 -3.16 1.08 25.24
C PRO A 277 -3.71 0.15 24.14
N TYR A 278 -4.91 -0.38 24.37
CA TYR A 278 -5.66 -1.12 23.35
C TYR A 278 -6.88 -0.31 22.91
N GLN A 279 -7.09 -0.20 21.60
CA GLN A 279 -8.19 0.57 21.04
C GLN A 279 -8.76 -0.12 19.80
N VAL A 280 -10.07 0.01 19.62
CA VAL A 280 -10.77 -0.41 18.40
C VAL A 280 -11.35 0.82 17.72
N CYS A 281 -10.99 1.02 16.45
CA CYS A 281 -11.39 2.19 15.69
C CYS A 281 -12.29 1.82 14.52
N SER A 282 -13.32 2.62 14.24
CA SER A 282 -14.19 2.47 13.07
C SER A 282 -14.84 3.81 12.71
N ARG A 283 -15.66 3.85 11.66
CA ARG A 283 -16.52 5.01 11.40
C ARG A 283 -17.46 5.28 12.59
N PRO A 284 -17.85 6.55 12.85
CA PRO A 284 -18.63 6.92 14.02
C PRO A 284 -19.96 6.15 14.15
N GLU A 285 -20.69 5.93 13.06
CA GLU A 285 -21.98 5.22 13.10
C GLU A 285 -21.90 3.77 13.58
N THR A 286 -20.73 3.12 13.46
CA THR A 286 -20.53 1.73 13.91
C THR A 286 -19.78 1.65 15.24
N GLU A 287 -19.73 2.75 16.00
CA GLU A 287 -19.13 2.76 17.34
C GLU A 287 -19.76 1.71 18.26
N GLY A 288 -21.09 1.54 18.19
CA GLY A 288 -21.82 0.55 18.98
C GLY A 288 -21.40 -0.91 18.71
N ASP A 289 -20.80 -1.20 17.55
CA ASP A 289 -20.37 -2.54 17.16
C ASP A 289 -18.98 -2.90 17.69
N ARG A 290 -18.24 -1.94 18.25
CA ARG A 290 -16.86 -2.16 18.73
C ARG A 290 -16.79 -2.96 20.03
N ALA A 291 -17.88 -3.03 20.80
CA ALA A 291 -17.87 -3.54 22.17
C ALA A 291 -17.27 -4.95 22.29
N TRP A 292 -17.64 -5.84 21.37
CA TRP A 292 -17.11 -7.21 21.37
C TRP A 292 -15.60 -7.25 21.08
N ALA A 293 -15.14 -6.50 20.08
CA ALA A 293 -13.72 -6.43 19.73
C ALA A 293 -12.88 -5.79 20.85
N VAL A 294 -13.44 -4.79 21.53
CA VAL A 294 -12.83 -4.16 22.71
C VAL A 294 -12.64 -5.16 23.85
N GLU A 295 -13.62 -6.04 24.06
CA GLU A 295 -13.61 -7.05 25.14
C GLU A 295 -12.64 -8.20 24.87
N VAL A 296 -12.64 -8.75 23.64
CA VAL A 296 -11.93 -9.99 23.31
C VAL A 296 -10.59 -9.80 22.62
N GLY A 297 -10.29 -8.58 22.18
CA GLY A 297 -9.09 -8.26 21.42
C GLY A 297 -7.78 -8.30 22.21
N PRO A 298 -7.73 -7.80 23.47
CA PRO A 298 -6.55 -7.98 24.30
C PRO A 298 -6.26 -9.48 24.49
N PRO A 299 -4.98 -9.91 24.44
CA PRO A 299 -4.64 -11.29 24.77
C PRO A 299 -5.11 -11.58 26.20
N PRO A 300 -5.53 -12.82 26.50
CA PRO A 300 -5.93 -13.16 27.85
C PRO A 300 -4.81 -12.79 28.82
N ASN A 301 -5.16 -12.16 29.95
CA ASN A 301 -4.20 -11.86 31.02
C ASN A 301 -3.54 -13.16 31.51
N GLU A 302 -2.41 -13.53 30.93
CA GLU A 302 -1.61 -14.72 31.28
C GLU A 302 -0.79 -14.48 32.55
N GLY A 303 -1.37 -13.85 33.57
CA GLY A 303 -0.72 -13.61 34.87
C GLY A 303 0.70 -13.01 34.81
N PRO A 304 1.42 -12.98 35.93
CA PRO A 304 2.83 -12.57 35.93
C PRO A 304 3.68 -13.72 35.38
N GLY A 305 3.87 -13.77 34.06
CA GLY A 305 4.67 -14.78 33.39
C GLY A 305 4.45 -14.94 31.88
N GLY A 306 3.39 -14.34 31.32
CA GLY A 306 3.19 -14.26 29.88
C GLY A 306 4.25 -13.38 29.22
N LEU A 307 5.04 -13.95 28.32
CA LEU A 307 6.11 -13.28 27.59
C LEU A 307 5.53 -12.21 26.65
N TYR A 308 5.55 -10.96 27.11
CA TYR A 308 5.64 -9.76 26.28
C TYR A 308 6.83 -8.94 26.77
#